data_AF-A0A7S7U499-F1
#
_entry.id   AF-A0A7S7U499-F1
#
_cell.length_a   1.000
_cell.length_b   1.000
_cell.length_c   1.000
_cell.angle_alpha   90.00
_cell.angle_beta   90.00
_cell.angle_gamma   90.00
#
_symmetry.space_group_name_H-M   'P 1'
#
loop_
_entity.id
_entity.type
_entity.pdbx_description
1 polymer ?
#
loop_
_entity_poly.entity_id
_entity_poly.type
_entity_poly.pdbx_seq_one_letter_code
_entity_poly.pdbx_strand_id
1 'polypeptide(L)'
;MRFLSGRYGAAAGEGSQPLDIVMTRHDVLDEVAFRSTGVLELYEELFPPTERDSSEDIVRWVLSDDVGERRQLRVGSQAISYRLDSRCFILRAGAGRAVGLGFFTYDHASDLIFCNHVGVAKAWRGGGLARAFYRETVAVLDALFPRNIGVVLEVEPFDRDRVAAIIADLEQTCRRQLAADEQGQIRRLLRARWYDKLDYAAFCDARTMQPLLCRSPCLDPCLPSSDWAGGEEDYWLMWQARTGAHSAKRRASEFWQNAVTAIYVEILAKSLVDDDPDGRLDYWDYACALVAETLQRTATTDVYLARCLGDEDSALLSRWRRLAIDLPI
;
A
#
# COMPACT_ATOMS: atom_id res chain seq x y z
N MET A 1 -20.85 -6.32 9.14
CA MET A 1 -20.03 -6.94 10.19
C MET A 1 -19.78 -8.41 9.85
N ARG A 2 -18.52 -8.84 9.82
CA ARG A 2 -18.10 -10.24 9.60
C ARG A 2 -17.24 -10.72 10.76
N PHE A 3 -17.30 -12.01 11.10
CA PHE A 3 -16.48 -12.59 12.16
C PHE A 3 -15.36 -13.44 11.58
N LEU A 4 -14.15 -13.32 12.13
CA LEU A 4 -13.04 -14.21 11.82
C LEU A 4 -13.11 -15.47 12.70
N SER A 5 -13.28 -16.62 12.06
CA SER A 5 -13.23 -17.92 12.74
C SER A 5 -11.77 -18.41 12.88
N GLY A 6 -11.26 -18.51 14.10
CA GLY A 6 -9.94 -19.09 14.39
C GLY A 6 -9.36 -18.60 15.71
N ARG A 7 -8.30 -19.25 16.19
CA ARG A 7 -7.53 -18.78 17.36
C ARG A 7 -6.33 -17.98 16.88
N TYR A 8 -6.32 -16.68 17.18
CA TYR A 8 -5.32 -15.74 16.71
C TYR A 8 -4.74 -14.91 17.87
N GLY A 9 -3.48 -14.47 17.75
CA GLY A 9 -2.75 -13.71 18.78
C GLY A 9 -1.67 -14.52 19.51
N ALA A 10 -0.71 -13.83 20.14
CA ALA A 10 0.46 -14.44 20.79
C ALA A 10 0.13 -15.27 22.06
N ALA A 11 -1.05 -15.05 22.65
CA ALA A 11 -1.53 -15.73 23.86
C ALA A 11 -2.73 -16.64 23.55
N ALA A 12 -2.61 -17.54 22.57
CA ALA A 12 -3.68 -18.47 22.18
C ALA A 12 -3.92 -19.61 23.20
N GLY A 13 -3.91 -19.28 24.50
CA GLY A 13 -4.31 -20.10 25.64
C GLY A 13 -5.31 -19.33 26.52
N GLU A 14 -6.49 -19.95 26.68
CA GLU A 14 -7.67 -19.56 27.48
C GLU A 14 -8.27 -18.16 27.24
N GLY A 15 -9.32 -18.13 26.39
CA GLY A 15 -10.19 -16.98 26.18
C GLY A 15 -9.91 -16.20 24.89
N SER A 16 -10.03 -16.85 23.72
CA SER A 16 -9.90 -16.12 22.45
C SER A 16 -11.02 -15.08 22.35
N GLN A 17 -10.66 -13.79 22.39
CA GLN A 17 -11.60 -12.71 22.16
C GLN A 17 -12.20 -12.84 20.76
N PRO A 18 -13.51 -12.58 20.58
CA PRO A 18 -14.12 -12.57 19.25
C PRO A 18 -13.43 -11.49 18.42
N LEU A 19 -13.13 -11.84 17.17
CA LEU A 19 -12.58 -10.93 16.18
C LEU A 19 -13.63 -10.67 15.12
N ASP A 20 -13.90 -9.39 14.85
CA ASP A 20 -14.79 -8.98 13.79
C ASP A 20 -14.16 -7.95 12.87
N ILE A 21 -14.67 -7.88 11.64
CA ILE A 21 -14.28 -6.93 10.63
C ILE A 21 -15.48 -6.04 10.37
N VAL A 22 -15.28 -4.74 10.56
CA VAL A 22 -16.22 -3.69 10.17
C VAL A 22 -15.60 -2.84 9.08
N MET A 23 -16.44 -2.22 8.26
CA MET A 23 -16.00 -1.43 7.11
C MET A 23 -16.73 -0.09 7.06
N THR A 24 -16.00 0.97 6.67
CA THR A 24 -16.62 2.28 6.42
C THR A 24 -17.66 2.20 5.30
N ARG A 25 -18.66 3.08 5.39
CA ARG A 25 -19.80 3.18 4.44
C ARG A 25 -20.72 1.95 4.39
N HIS A 26 -20.51 0.98 5.28
CA HIS A 26 -21.42 -0.16 5.48
C HIS A 26 -21.74 -0.36 6.96
N ASP A 27 -20.71 -0.52 7.79
CA ASP A 27 -20.85 -0.74 9.23
C ASP A 27 -20.53 0.52 10.05
N VAL A 28 -19.66 1.39 9.51
CA VAL A 28 -19.24 2.67 10.12
C VAL A 28 -19.60 3.79 9.14
N LEU A 29 -20.58 4.62 9.50
CA LEU A 29 -21.23 5.55 8.56
C LEU A 29 -20.90 7.02 8.80
N ASP A 30 -20.38 7.36 9.98
CA ASP A 30 -20.06 8.73 10.36
C ASP A 30 -18.71 8.82 11.06
N GLU A 31 -18.19 10.05 11.13
CA GLU A 31 -16.89 10.36 11.71
C GLU A 31 -16.80 9.99 13.19
N VAL A 32 -17.87 10.21 13.97
CA VAL A 32 -17.89 9.92 15.41
C VAL A 32 -17.71 8.41 15.64
N ALA A 33 -18.47 7.60 14.90
CA ALA A 33 -18.35 6.15 14.94
C ALA A 33 -16.95 5.71 14.49
N PHE A 34 -16.40 6.30 13.43
CA PHE A 34 -15.08 5.96 12.92
C PHE A 34 -13.96 6.27 13.91
N ARG A 35 -13.92 7.48 14.48
CA ARG A 35 -12.94 7.85 15.52
C ARG A 35 -13.08 6.98 16.76
N SER A 36 -14.30 6.58 17.13
CA SER A 36 -14.53 5.70 18.28
C SER A 36 -13.95 4.29 18.14
N THR A 37 -13.59 3.85 16.93
CA THR A 37 -13.03 2.51 16.69
C THR A 37 -11.59 2.35 17.18
N GLY A 38 -10.87 3.45 17.40
CA GLY A 38 -9.44 3.42 17.73
C GLY A 38 -8.51 3.16 16.52
N VAL A 39 -9.04 3.22 15.28
CA VAL A 39 -8.28 2.88 14.07
C VAL A 39 -7.21 3.92 13.72
N LEU A 40 -7.45 5.19 14.01
CA LEU A 40 -6.50 6.27 13.74
C LEU A 40 -5.30 6.20 14.70
N GLU A 41 -5.55 5.87 15.96
CA GLU A 41 -4.50 5.61 16.95
C GLU A 41 -3.67 4.38 16.56
N LEU A 42 -4.34 3.30 16.12
CA LEU A 42 -3.65 2.13 15.61
C LEU A 42 -2.80 2.45 14.36
N TYR A 43 -3.31 3.29 13.46
CA TYR A 43 -2.57 3.75 12.30
C TYR A 43 -1.30 4.50 12.69
N GLU A 44 -1.40 5.44 13.63
CA GLU A 44 -0.22 6.13 14.18
C GLU A 44 0.75 5.18 14.88
N GLU A 45 0.28 4.14 15.55
CA GLU A 45 1.15 3.12 16.17
C GLU A 45 1.91 2.28 15.13
N LEU A 46 1.31 2.05 13.95
CA LEU A 46 1.83 1.12 12.94
C LEU A 46 2.75 1.77 11.90
N PHE A 47 2.59 3.06 11.60
CA PHE A 47 3.33 3.72 10.53
C PHE A 47 4.19 4.86 11.11
N PRO A 48 5.42 5.09 10.64
CA PRO A 48 6.26 6.19 11.14
C PRO A 48 5.71 7.55 10.68
N PRO A 49 5.98 8.67 11.40
CA PRO A 49 5.41 9.98 11.09
C PRO A 49 5.62 10.45 9.64
N THR A 50 6.73 10.10 9.01
CA THR A 50 7.05 10.45 7.62
C THR A 50 6.16 9.77 6.58
N GLU A 51 5.44 8.71 6.96
CA GLU A 51 4.53 7.95 6.09
C GLU A 51 3.06 8.20 6.41
N ARG A 52 2.77 9.13 7.34
CA ARG A 52 1.41 9.33 7.83
C ARG A 52 0.69 10.44 7.07
N ASP A 53 -0.42 10.07 6.45
CA ASP A 53 -1.52 10.99 6.17
C ASP A 53 -2.13 11.56 7.47
N SER A 54 -2.68 12.78 7.40
CA SER A 54 -3.35 13.38 8.55
C SER A 54 -4.66 12.63 8.86
N SER A 55 -5.04 12.60 10.14
CA SER A 55 -6.30 11.98 10.56
C SER A 55 -7.52 12.59 9.86
N GLU A 56 -7.50 13.91 9.60
CA GLU A 56 -8.58 14.61 8.91
C GLU A 56 -8.67 14.20 7.44
N ASP A 57 -7.52 14.06 6.77
CA ASP A 57 -7.48 13.59 5.38
C ASP A 57 -7.98 12.15 5.27
N ILE A 58 -7.60 11.28 6.21
CA ILE A 58 -8.10 9.90 6.26
C ILE A 58 -9.62 9.86 6.43
N VAL A 59 -10.17 10.67 7.35
CA VAL A 59 -11.62 10.76 7.56
C VAL A 59 -12.32 11.21 6.29
N ARG A 60 -11.87 12.31 5.67
CA ARG A 60 -12.42 12.82 4.40
C ARG A 60 -12.35 11.74 3.32
N TRP A 61 -11.19 11.11 3.17
CA TRP A 61 -10.94 10.08 2.17
C TRP A 61 -11.89 8.89 2.25
N VAL A 62 -12.24 8.40 3.45
CA VAL A 62 -13.04 7.17 3.60
C VAL A 62 -14.51 7.38 3.96
N LEU A 63 -14.91 8.60 4.32
CA LEU A 63 -16.27 8.93 4.77
C LEU A 63 -16.93 10.11 4.06
N SER A 64 -16.23 10.90 3.23
CA SER A 64 -16.91 11.96 2.48
C SER A 64 -18.07 11.42 1.65
N ASP A 65 -19.15 12.20 1.58
CA ASP A 65 -20.41 11.77 0.95
C ASP A 65 -20.25 11.43 -0.53
N ASP A 66 -19.29 12.09 -1.20
CA ASP A 66 -18.99 11.95 -2.62
C ASP A 66 -18.01 10.81 -2.96
N VAL A 67 -17.57 10.03 -1.97
CA VAL A 67 -16.80 8.80 -2.23
C VAL A 67 -17.66 7.83 -3.05
N GLY A 68 -17.10 7.34 -4.15
CA GLY A 68 -17.81 6.50 -5.11
C GLY A 68 -18.67 7.27 -6.13
N GLU A 69 -18.73 8.61 -6.04
CA GLU A 69 -19.40 9.46 -7.02
C GLU A 69 -18.43 9.93 -8.12
N ARG A 70 -18.99 10.27 -9.29
CA ARG A 70 -18.19 10.80 -10.40
C ARG A 70 -17.88 12.27 -10.13
N ARG A 71 -16.60 12.59 -10.03
CA ARG A 71 -16.09 13.96 -9.93
C ARG A 71 -15.64 14.48 -11.29
N GLN A 72 -15.77 15.79 -11.49
CA GLN A 72 -15.36 16.49 -12.70
C GLN A 72 -14.63 17.76 -12.30
N LEU A 73 -13.45 17.95 -12.88
CA LEU A 73 -12.69 19.17 -12.73
C LEU A 73 -12.17 19.63 -14.10
N ARG A 74 -11.75 20.90 -14.16
CA ARG A 74 -11.09 21.46 -15.32
C ARG A 74 -9.63 21.72 -14.98
N VAL A 75 -8.74 21.22 -15.81
CA VAL A 75 -7.31 21.54 -15.73
C VAL A 75 -6.97 22.30 -16.99
N GLY A 76 -6.85 23.62 -16.88
CA GLY A 76 -6.76 24.52 -18.03
C GLY A 76 -7.95 24.36 -18.99
N SER A 77 -7.66 23.93 -20.22
CA SER A 77 -8.69 23.71 -21.25
C SER A 77 -9.33 22.31 -21.22
N GLN A 78 -8.73 21.37 -20.47
CA GLN A 78 -9.14 19.97 -20.46
C GLN A 78 -10.17 19.71 -19.35
N ALA A 79 -11.28 19.06 -19.70
CA ALA A 79 -12.21 18.51 -18.72
C ALA A 79 -11.76 17.10 -18.35
N ILE A 80 -11.53 16.86 -17.06
CA ILE A 80 -11.10 15.57 -16.52
C ILE A 80 -12.17 15.08 -15.57
N SER A 81 -12.38 13.76 -15.56
CA SER A 81 -13.25 13.13 -14.57
C SER A 81 -12.57 11.92 -13.96
N TYR A 82 -12.95 11.62 -12.72
CA TYR A 82 -12.50 10.45 -11.99
C TYR A 82 -13.60 9.99 -11.03
N ARG A 83 -13.49 8.75 -10.57
CA ARG A 83 -14.45 8.13 -9.66
C ARG A 83 -13.70 7.13 -8.81
N LEU A 84 -13.49 7.50 -7.55
CA LEU A 84 -12.76 6.71 -6.57
C LEU A 84 -13.72 6.26 -5.47
N ASP A 85 -13.68 4.98 -5.12
CA ASP A 85 -14.45 4.44 -4.01
C ASP A 85 -13.53 3.84 -2.94
N SER A 86 -13.41 4.56 -1.83
CA SER A 86 -12.48 4.24 -0.76
C SER A 86 -13.16 3.58 0.43
N ARG A 87 -12.45 2.64 1.05
CA ARG A 87 -12.91 1.81 2.16
C ARG A 87 -11.80 1.67 3.20
N CYS A 88 -12.16 1.83 4.47
CA CYS A 88 -11.36 1.38 5.59
C CYS A 88 -11.97 0.10 6.15
N PHE A 89 -11.15 -0.95 6.25
CA PHE A 89 -11.45 -2.20 6.94
C PHE A 89 -10.80 -2.18 8.30
N ILE A 90 -11.58 -2.44 9.34
CA ILE A 90 -11.15 -2.37 10.73
C ILE A 90 -11.37 -3.73 11.35
N LEU A 91 -10.28 -4.42 11.67
CA LEU A 91 -10.30 -5.64 12.47
C LEU A 91 -10.33 -5.23 13.94
N ARG A 92 -11.34 -5.67 14.68
CA ARG A 92 -11.50 -5.36 16.10
C ARG A 92 -11.43 -6.60 16.96
N ALA A 93 -10.96 -6.42 18.18
CA ALA A 93 -10.94 -7.47 19.20
C ALA A 93 -11.87 -7.11 20.37
N GLY A 94 -12.67 -8.08 20.81
CA GLY A 94 -13.58 -7.91 21.94
C GLY A 94 -14.61 -6.80 21.72
N ALA A 95 -14.73 -5.87 22.66
CA ALA A 95 -15.76 -4.82 22.67
C ALA A 95 -15.50 -3.63 21.70
N GLY A 96 -14.65 -3.80 20.67
CA GLY A 96 -14.62 -2.89 19.52
C GLY A 96 -13.35 -2.06 19.31
N ARG A 97 -12.23 -2.34 20.00
CA ARG A 97 -10.96 -1.66 19.71
C ARG A 97 -10.29 -2.24 18.47
N ALA A 98 -9.84 -1.37 17.57
CA ALA A 98 -9.06 -1.75 16.40
C ALA A 98 -7.75 -2.45 16.80
N VAL A 99 -7.49 -3.60 16.17
CA VAL A 99 -6.24 -4.36 16.27
C VAL A 99 -5.63 -4.65 14.90
N GLY A 100 -6.34 -4.35 13.82
CA GLY A 100 -5.83 -4.32 12.46
C GLY A 100 -6.60 -3.34 11.60
N LEU A 101 -5.97 -2.86 10.55
CA LEU A 101 -6.55 -1.90 9.62
C LEU A 101 -6.13 -2.21 8.18
N GLY A 102 -6.94 -1.76 7.23
CA GLY A 102 -6.60 -1.73 5.82
C GLY A 102 -7.36 -0.63 5.09
N PHE A 103 -6.66 0.30 4.47
CA PHE A 103 -7.24 1.35 3.66
C PHE A 103 -7.07 1.04 2.17
N PHE A 104 -8.16 1.11 1.43
CA PHE A 104 -8.21 0.74 0.02
C PHE A 104 -8.98 1.79 -0.79
N THR A 105 -8.55 2.04 -2.02
CA THR A 105 -9.23 2.90 -3.00
C THR A 105 -9.45 2.14 -4.29
N TYR A 106 -10.70 1.97 -4.70
CA TYR A 106 -11.04 1.43 -6.00
C TYR A 106 -11.16 2.55 -7.03
N ASP A 107 -10.40 2.47 -8.11
CA ASP A 107 -10.54 3.33 -9.27
C ASP A 107 -11.43 2.65 -10.33
N HIS A 108 -12.57 3.29 -10.62
CA HIS A 108 -13.53 2.79 -11.59
C HIS A 108 -13.05 2.90 -13.04
N ALA A 109 -12.03 3.71 -13.35
CA ALA A 109 -11.50 3.84 -14.71
C ALA A 109 -10.60 2.66 -15.09
N SER A 110 -9.69 2.29 -14.18
CA SER A 110 -8.74 1.19 -14.38
C SER A 110 -9.25 -0.19 -13.93
N ASP A 111 -10.35 -0.23 -13.19
CA ASP A 111 -10.84 -1.42 -12.48
C ASP A 111 -9.82 -1.97 -11.46
N LEU A 112 -8.96 -1.11 -10.91
CA LEU A 112 -7.94 -1.47 -9.93
C LEU A 112 -8.30 -1.03 -8.52
N ILE A 113 -7.87 -1.82 -7.55
CA ILE A 113 -7.87 -1.44 -6.14
C ILE A 113 -6.45 -1.08 -5.75
N PHE A 114 -6.26 0.12 -5.21
CA PHE A 114 -5.05 0.50 -4.54
C PHE A 114 -5.16 0.19 -3.04
N CYS A 115 -4.16 -0.47 -2.48
CA CYS A 115 -4.02 -0.74 -1.06
C CYS A 115 -2.98 0.23 -0.49
N ASN A 116 -3.44 1.34 0.10
CA ASN A 116 -2.54 2.38 0.60
C ASN A 116 -1.80 1.93 1.85
N HIS A 117 -2.55 1.45 2.86
CA HIS A 117 -1.96 1.00 4.12
C HIS A 117 -2.69 -0.23 4.61
N VAL A 118 -1.96 -1.19 5.16
CA VAL A 118 -2.53 -2.37 5.80
C VAL A 118 -1.61 -2.85 6.91
N GLY A 119 -2.18 -3.26 8.04
CA GLY A 119 -1.37 -3.68 9.18
C GLY A 119 -2.17 -4.29 10.32
N VAL A 120 -1.45 -4.96 11.22
CA VAL A 120 -1.98 -5.56 12.44
C VAL A 120 -1.07 -5.18 13.61
N ALA A 121 -1.69 -4.81 14.72
CA ALA A 121 -1.04 -4.44 15.97
C ALA A 121 -0.01 -5.49 16.41
N LYS A 122 1.13 -5.05 16.94
CA LYS A 122 2.27 -5.92 17.28
C LYS A 122 1.89 -7.11 18.15
N ALA A 123 1.06 -6.90 19.18
CA ALA A 123 0.59 -7.96 20.09
C ALA A 123 -0.23 -9.07 19.41
N TRP A 124 -0.76 -8.78 18.22
CA TRP A 124 -1.60 -9.66 17.42
C TRP A 124 -0.88 -10.25 16.21
N ARG A 125 0.42 -9.91 16.02
CA ARG A 125 1.26 -10.50 14.99
C ARG A 125 1.59 -11.95 15.36
N GLY A 126 1.11 -12.89 14.55
CA GLY A 126 1.29 -14.32 14.78
C GLY A 126 0.07 -15.12 14.34
N GLY A 127 0.19 -16.46 14.30
CA GLY A 127 -0.94 -17.36 14.03
C GLY A 127 -1.65 -17.18 12.68
N GLY A 128 -1.05 -16.43 11.74
CA GLY A 128 -1.64 -16.16 10.42
C GLY A 128 -2.76 -15.11 10.40
N LEU A 129 -2.97 -14.34 11.48
CA LEU A 129 -4.08 -13.38 11.57
C LEU A 129 -4.08 -12.35 10.44
N ALA A 130 -2.93 -11.72 10.16
CA ALA A 130 -2.82 -10.73 9.10
C ALA A 130 -3.24 -11.29 7.73
N ARG A 131 -2.89 -12.55 7.43
CA ARG A 131 -3.29 -13.21 6.18
C ARG A 131 -4.79 -13.51 6.19
N ALA A 132 -5.37 -13.96 7.31
CA ALA A 132 -6.79 -14.22 7.41
C ALA A 132 -7.63 -12.94 7.25
N PHE A 133 -7.25 -11.88 7.97
CA PHE A 133 -7.86 -10.55 7.85
C PHE A 133 -7.79 -10.04 6.41
N TYR A 134 -6.60 -10.03 5.82
CA TYR A 134 -6.40 -9.54 4.46
C TYR A 134 -7.21 -10.35 3.42
N ARG A 135 -7.28 -11.69 3.54
CA ARG A 135 -8.09 -12.51 2.64
C ARG A 135 -9.58 -12.18 2.71
N GLU A 136 -10.12 -11.98 3.91
CA GLU A 136 -11.52 -11.56 4.07
C GLU A 136 -11.76 -10.17 3.48
N THR A 137 -10.84 -9.23 3.70
CA THR A 137 -10.90 -7.89 3.12
C THR A 137 -10.94 -7.95 1.59
N VAL A 138 -10.02 -8.68 0.95
CA VAL A 138 -10.02 -8.87 -0.51
C VAL A 138 -11.31 -9.53 -0.99
N ALA A 139 -11.85 -10.52 -0.27
CA ALA A 139 -13.11 -11.16 -0.64
C ALA A 139 -14.32 -10.21 -0.56
N VAL A 140 -14.34 -9.29 0.41
CA VAL A 140 -15.36 -8.23 0.48
C VAL A 140 -15.19 -7.26 -0.69
N LEU A 141 -13.96 -6.81 -0.95
CA LEU A 141 -13.65 -5.90 -2.04
C LEU A 141 -14.05 -6.48 -3.41
N ASP A 142 -13.77 -7.75 -3.69
CA ASP A 142 -14.17 -8.43 -4.92
C ASP A 142 -15.69 -8.54 -5.09
N ALA A 143 -16.44 -8.60 -3.97
CA ALA A 143 -17.90 -8.61 -3.99
C ALA A 143 -18.49 -7.20 -4.22
N LEU A 144 -17.88 -6.17 -3.63
CA LEU A 144 -18.27 -4.77 -3.81
C LEU A 144 -17.95 -4.26 -5.22
N PHE A 145 -16.80 -4.68 -5.76
CA PHE A 145 -16.26 -4.22 -7.02
C PHE A 145 -16.11 -5.40 -7.98
N PRO A 146 -17.21 -5.90 -8.57
CA PRO A 146 -17.20 -7.12 -9.38
C PRO A 146 -16.41 -6.99 -10.68
N ARG A 147 -16.02 -5.78 -11.08
CA ARG A 147 -15.13 -5.53 -12.23
C ARG A 147 -13.65 -5.52 -11.86
N ASN A 148 -13.32 -5.50 -10.58
CA ASN A 148 -11.94 -5.49 -10.09
C ASN A 148 -11.09 -6.54 -10.84
N ILE A 149 -9.92 -6.13 -11.30
CA ILE A 149 -8.96 -7.01 -11.96
C ILE A 149 -7.77 -7.37 -11.05
N GLY A 150 -7.54 -6.62 -9.97
CA GLY A 150 -6.49 -6.91 -9.00
C GLY A 150 -6.23 -5.76 -8.02
N VAL A 151 -5.42 -6.06 -7.01
CA VAL A 151 -4.99 -5.10 -5.99
C VAL A 151 -3.53 -4.71 -6.23
N VAL A 152 -3.22 -3.42 -6.15
CA VAL A 152 -1.87 -2.86 -6.29
C VAL A 152 -1.50 -2.12 -5.02
N LEU A 153 -0.23 -2.17 -4.65
CA LEU A 153 0.33 -1.32 -3.59
C LEU A 153 1.73 -0.85 -3.95
N GLU A 154 2.14 0.24 -3.32
CA GLU A 154 3.50 0.76 -3.36
C GLU A 154 4.36 0.08 -2.30
N VAL A 155 5.61 -0.20 -2.67
CA VAL A 155 6.62 -0.77 -1.77
C VAL A 155 7.88 0.04 -1.90
N GLU A 156 8.34 0.59 -0.78
CA GLU A 156 9.63 1.26 -0.71
C GLU A 156 10.75 0.29 -1.12
N PRO A 157 11.61 0.66 -2.08
CA PRO A 157 12.74 -0.14 -2.48
C PRO A 157 13.79 -0.17 -1.37
N PHE A 158 14.50 -1.30 -1.28
CA PHE A 158 15.64 -1.46 -0.38
C PHE A 158 16.89 -1.82 -1.15
N ASP A 159 18.04 -1.40 -0.62
CA ASP A 159 19.34 -1.73 -1.17
C ASP A 159 19.81 -3.08 -0.60
N ARG A 160 19.85 -4.10 -1.47
CA ARG A 160 20.26 -5.47 -1.10
C ARG A 160 21.67 -5.52 -0.54
N ASP A 161 22.61 -4.81 -1.14
CA ASP A 161 24.02 -4.81 -0.73
C ASP A 161 24.17 -4.12 0.63
N ARG A 162 23.46 -3.00 0.83
CA ARG A 162 23.41 -2.31 2.11
C ARG A 162 22.81 -3.18 3.20
N VAL A 163 21.70 -3.87 2.94
CA VAL A 163 21.10 -4.81 3.89
C VAL A 163 22.05 -5.97 4.21
N ALA A 164 22.70 -6.54 3.19
CA ALA A 164 23.67 -7.60 3.39
C ALA A 164 24.85 -7.17 4.28
N ALA A 165 25.35 -5.95 4.08
CA ALA A 165 26.41 -5.36 4.89
C ALA A 165 25.97 -5.13 6.35
N ILE A 166 24.77 -4.58 6.57
CA ILE A 166 24.20 -4.39 7.92
C ILE A 166 24.09 -5.73 8.64
N ILE A 167 23.53 -6.76 7.99
CA ILE A 167 23.36 -8.08 8.59
C ILE A 167 24.72 -8.72 8.91
N ALA A 168 25.70 -8.62 8.01
CA ALA A 168 27.03 -9.18 8.22
C ALA A 168 27.74 -8.54 9.43
N ASP A 169 27.63 -7.22 9.57
CA ASP A 169 28.20 -6.48 10.70
C ASP A 169 27.49 -6.82 12.03
N LEU A 170 26.16 -6.96 12.02
CA LEU A 170 25.41 -7.42 13.19
C LEU A 170 25.72 -8.87 13.58
N GLU A 171 25.94 -9.76 12.61
CA GLU A 171 26.36 -11.15 12.90
C GLU A 171 27.72 -11.18 13.62
N GLN A 172 28.60 -10.22 13.36
CA GLN A 172 29.90 -10.11 14.04
C GLN A 172 29.80 -9.43 15.42
N THR A 173 28.94 -8.43 15.57
CA THR A 173 28.93 -7.56 16.75
C THR A 173 27.78 -7.83 17.73
N CYS A 174 26.70 -8.49 17.29
CA CYS A 174 25.51 -9.00 18.01
C CYS A 174 24.78 -8.05 18.98
N ARG A 175 25.26 -6.82 19.23
CA ARG A 175 24.83 -6.01 20.37
C ARG A 175 24.79 -4.50 20.12
N ARG A 176 25.07 -4.05 18.90
CA ARG A 176 24.98 -2.62 18.63
C ARG A 176 23.55 -2.21 18.31
N GLN A 177 23.21 -0.99 18.71
CA GLN A 177 22.00 -0.34 18.26
C GLN A 177 22.14 0.00 16.77
N LEU A 178 21.07 -0.24 16.01
CA LEU A 178 21.00 0.15 14.60
C LEU A 178 20.74 1.64 14.49
N ALA A 179 21.45 2.31 13.59
CA ALA A 179 21.14 3.68 13.22
C ALA A 179 19.78 3.74 12.47
N ALA A 180 19.14 4.91 12.45
CA ALA A 180 17.79 5.05 11.88
C ALA A 180 17.73 4.67 10.39
N ASP A 181 18.76 4.99 9.61
CA ASP A 181 18.87 4.60 8.20
C ASP A 181 18.96 3.08 8.02
N GLU A 182 19.69 2.40 8.90
CA GLU A 182 19.84 0.94 8.87
C GLU A 182 18.54 0.24 9.27
N GLN A 183 17.86 0.75 10.31
CA GLN A 183 16.52 0.29 10.68
C GLN A 183 15.55 0.45 9.51
N GLY A 184 15.60 1.58 8.81
CA GLY A 184 14.81 1.85 7.61
C GLY A 184 15.02 0.79 6.52
N GLN A 185 16.27 0.48 6.18
CA GLN A 185 16.59 -0.53 5.16
C GLN A 185 16.07 -1.93 5.53
N ILE A 186 16.27 -2.37 6.78
CA ILE A 186 15.76 -3.67 7.23
C ILE A 186 14.23 -3.68 7.24
N ARG A 187 13.58 -2.61 7.70
CA ARG A 187 12.12 -2.48 7.71
C ARG A 187 11.53 -2.62 6.31
N ARG A 188 12.12 -1.97 5.30
CA ARG A 188 11.69 -2.07 3.90
C ARG A 188 11.78 -3.50 3.36
N LEU A 189 12.88 -4.22 3.63
CA LEU A 189 12.99 -5.66 3.32
C LEU A 189 11.87 -6.48 4.00
N LEU A 190 11.63 -6.26 5.29
CA LEU A 190 10.63 -7.00 6.05
C LEU A 190 9.20 -6.71 5.57
N ARG A 191 8.92 -5.47 5.18
CA ARG A 191 7.64 -5.04 4.59
C ARG A 191 7.43 -5.69 3.22
N ALA A 192 8.41 -5.65 2.33
CA ALA A 192 8.37 -6.37 1.05
C ALA A 192 8.11 -7.88 1.23
N ARG A 193 8.76 -8.51 2.22
CA ARG A 193 8.50 -9.93 2.55
C ARG A 193 7.09 -10.17 3.06
N TRP A 194 6.52 -9.22 3.78
CA TRP A 194 5.17 -9.36 4.29
C TRP A 194 4.14 -9.31 3.16
N TYR A 195 4.24 -8.38 2.22
CA TYR A 195 3.40 -8.33 1.03
C TYR A 195 3.54 -9.58 0.15
N ASP A 196 4.77 -10.05 -0.03
CA ASP A 196 5.05 -11.32 -0.68
C ASP A 196 4.25 -12.47 -0.01
N LYS A 197 4.23 -12.57 1.33
CA LYS A 197 3.39 -13.57 2.05
C LYS A 197 1.89 -13.40 1.90
N LEU A 198 1.43 -12.22 1.46
CA LEU A 198 0.04 -11.94 1.10
C LEU A 198 -0.27 -12.25 -0.37
N ASP A 199 0.60 -13.01 -1.03
CA ASP A 199 0.46 -13.47 -2.42
C ASP A 199 0.59 -12.35 -3.47
N TYR A 200 1.24 -11.24 -3.11
CA TYR A 200 1.64 -10.21 -4.06
C TYR A 200 2.89 -10.63 -4.87
N ALA A 201 2.97 -10.11 -6.10
CA ALA A 201 4.10 -10.24 -7.02
C ALA A 201 4.58 -8.84 -7.44
N ALA A 202 5.89 -8.62 -7.55
CA ALA A 202 6.44 -7.40 -8.12
C ALA A 202 6.42 -7.47 -9.66
N PHE A 203 6.30 -6.30 -10.29
CA PHE A 203 6.66 -6.14 -11.70
C PHE A 203 8.17 -6.11 -11.83
N CYS A 204 8.75 -6.99 -12.64
CA CYS A 204 10.19 -7.13 -12.77
C CYS A 204 10.61 -7.11 -14.26
N ASP A 205 11.87 -6.79 -14.52
CA ASP A 205 12.51 -6.99 -15.82
C ASP A 205 12.92 -8.46 -15.97
N ALA A 206 12.39 -9.17 -16.97
CA ALA A 206 12.62 -10.60 -17.18
C ALA A 206 14.10 -10.96 -17.42
N ARG A 207 14.93 -9.99 -17.82
CA ARG A 207 16.36 -10.22 -18.05
C ARG A 207 17.17 -10.20 -16.77
N THR A 208 16.88 -9.24 -15.89
CA THR A 208 17.66 -8.99 -14.68
C THR A 208 17.00 -9.57 -13.43
N MET A 209 15.73 -9.94 -13.53
CA MET A 209 14.85 -10.36 -12.44
C MET A 209 14.70 -9.31 -11.33
N GLN A 210 15.04 -8.05 -11.61
CA GLN A 210 14.92 -6.95 -10.66
C GLN A 210 13.55 -6.29 -10.76
N PRO A 211 12.97 -5.84 -9.63
CA PRO A 211 11.74 -5.05 -9.65
C PRO A 211 11.91 -3.76 -10.47
N LEU A 212 10.86 -3.40 -11.21
CA LEU A 212 10.78 -2.14 -11.91
C LEU A 212 10.56 -1.00 -10.93
N LEU A 213 11.28 0.09 -11.17
CA LEU A 213 11.18 1.32 -10.39
C LEU A 213 10.17 2.26 -11.04
N CYS A 214 9.32 2.86 -10.22
CA CYS A 214 8.52 4.04 -10.59
C CYS A 214 8.80 5.16 -9.60
N ARG A 215 8.58 6.40 -10.05
CA ARG A 215 8.69 7.59 -9.21
C ARG A 215 7.30 8.15 -8.92
N SER A 216 6.98 8.26 -7.64
CA SER A 216 5.82 9.00 -7.17
C SER A 216 6.07 10.50 -7.40
N PRO A 217 5.10 11.23 -7.96
CA PRO A 217 5.10 12.69 -7.96
C PRO A 217 5.22 13.25 -6.53
N CYS A 218 5.78 14.46 -6.42
CA CYS A 218 5.77 15.22 -5.16
C CYS A 218 4.34 15.35 -4.61
N LEU A 219 4.11 15.01 -3.34
CA LEU A 219 2.76 14.99 -2.74
C LEU A 219 2.22 16.37 -2.37
N ASP A 220 3.06 17.41 -2.35
CA ASP A 220 2.66 18.78 -2.02
C ASP A 220 2.67 19.69 -3.25
N PRO A 221 1.52 19.84 -3.95
CA PRO A 221 1.41 20.71 -5.11
C PRO A 221 1.49 22.20 -4.75
N CYS A 222 1.45 22.57 -3.45
CA CYS A 222 1.56 23.96 -3.01
C CYS A 222 3.01 24.46 -2.98
N LEU A 223 3.99 23.55 -3.04
CA LEU A 223 5.40 23.91 -3.14
C LEU A 223 5.69 24.63 -4.47
N PRO A 224 6.75 25.45 -4.54
CA PRO A 224 7.24 25.99 -5.80
C PRO A 224 7.55 24.86 -6.80
N SER A 225 7.29 25.09 -8.09
CA SER A 225 7.52 24.07 -9.14
C SER A 225 8.98 23.62 -9.25
N SER A 226 9.94 24.44 -8.82
CA SER A 226 11.35 24.07 -8.71
C SER A 226 11.63 22.97 -7.69
N ASP A 227 10.74 22.80 -6.72
CA ASP A 227 10.95 21.94 -5.55
C ASP A 227 10.21 20.60 -5.70
N TRP A 228 9.25 20.51 -6.63
CA TRP A 228 8.63 19.22 -6.99
C TRP A 228 9.67 18.24 -7.51
N ALA A 229 10.59 18.73 -8.35
CA ALA A 229 11.76 18.00 -8.80
C ALA A 229 12.75 17.83 -7.63
N GLY A 230 12.66 16.70 -6.94
CA GLY A 230 13.42 16.40 -5.72
C GLY A 230 12.55 16.01 -4.53
N GLY A 231 11.25 16.33 -4.58
CA GLY A 231 10.22 15.79 -3.68
C GLY A 231 9.62 14.47 -4.16
N GLU A 232 10.16 13.88 -5.22
CA GLU A 232 9.78 12.58 -5.77
C GLU A 232 10.32 11.45 -4.91
N GLU A 233 9.57 10.36 -4.86
CA GLU A 233 10.00 9.15 -4.14
C GLU A 233 9.97 7.93 -5.05
N ASP A 234 11.00 7.09 -4.90
CA ASP A 234 11.13 5.84 -5.65
C ASP A 234 10.32 4.73 -4.98
N TYR A 235 9.52 4.02 -5.78
CA TYR A 235 8.71 2.90 -5.36
C TYR A 235 8.84 1.71 -6.31
N TRP A 236 8.62 0.52 -5.78
CA TRP A 236 8.19 -0.64 -6.56
C TRP A 236 6.67 -0.75 -6.48
N LEU A 237 6.05 -1.27 -7.55
CA LEU A 237 4.65 -1.69 -7.48
C LEU A 237 4.58 -3.21 -7.29
N MET A 238 3.76 -3.63 -6.33
CA MET A 238 3.39 -5.02 -6.18
C MET A 238 1.91 -5.22 -6.50
N TRP A 239 1.64 -6.31 -7.21
CA TRP A 239 0.35 -6.68 -7.76
C TRP A 239 -0.13 -8.01 -7.18
N GLN A 240 -1.39 -8.05 -6.80
CA GLN A 240 -2.13 -9.27 -6.52
C GLN A 240 -3.30 -9.40 -7.49
N ALA A 241 -3.28 -10.46 -8.30
CA ALA A 241 -4.37 -10.73 -9.24
C ALA A 241 -5.64 -11.12 -8.46
N ARG A 242 -6.80 -10.67 -8.95
CA ARG A 242 -8.08 -11.16 -8.43
C ARG A 242 -8.22 -12.66 -8.66
N THR A 243 -8.71 -13.37 -7.64
CA THR A 243 -8.95 -14.81 -7.74
C THR A 243 -10.03 -15.10 -8.79
N GLY A 244 -9.70 -15.95 -9.77
CA GLY A 244 -10.63 -16.33 -10.84
C GLY A 244 -10.76 -15.31 -11.98
N ALA A 245 -10.08 -14.16 -11.92
CA ALA A 245 -10.02 -13.23 -13.03
C ALA A 245 -9.28 -13.86 -14.22
N HIS A 246 -9.78 -13.65 -15.44
CA HIS A 246 -9.14 -14.12 -16.67
C HIS A 246 -7.90 -13.26 -16.99
N SER A 247 -6.82 -13.46 -16.26
CA SER A 247 -5.53 -12.78 -16.49
C SER A 247 -4.76 -13.34 -17.69
N ALA A 248 -5.08 -14.56 -18.13
CA ALA A 248 -4.31 -15.30 -19.15
C ALA A 248 -4.22 -14.63 -20.54
N LYS A 249 -4.98 -13.56 -20.79
CA LYS A 249 -4.98 -12.85 -22.08
C LYS A 249 -4.15 -11.58 -22.12
N ARG A 250 -3.80 -11.00 -20.97
CA ARG A 250 -3.09 -9.70 -20.89
C ARG A 250 -1.63 -9.91 -20.50
N ARG A 251 -0.74 -9.14 -21.10
CA ARG A 251 0.69 -9.18 -20.78
C ARG A 251 0.96 -8.42 -19.47
N ALA A 252 1.97 -8.83 -18.72
CA ALA A 252 2.41 -8.14 -17.50
C ALA A 252 2.78 -6.67 -17.76
N SER A 253 3.28 -6.34 -18.95
CA SER A 253 3.53 -4.95 -19.37
C SER A 253 2.26 -4.09 -19.45
N GLU A 254 1.12 -4.65 -19.83
CA GLU A 254 -0.16 -3.92 -19.82
C GLU A 254 -0.64 -3.66 -18.39
N PHE A 255 -0.48 -4.64 -17.50
CA PHE A 255 -0.80 -4.46 -16.08
C PHE A 255 0.12 -3.41 -15.43
N TRP A 256 1.40 -3.40 -15.79
CA TRP A 256 2.35 -2.37 -15.34
C TRP A 256 1.92 -0.97 -15.78
N GLN A 257 1.65 -0.78 -17.08
CA GLN A 257 1.19 0.50 -17.61
C GLN A 257 -0.09 0.97 -16.90
N ASN A 258 -1.08 0.08 -16.79
CA ASN A 258 -2.33 0.39 -16.10
C ASN A 258 -2.11 0.75 -14.63
N ALA A 259 -1.25 0.03 -13.90
CA ALA A 259 -0.99 0.27 -12.49
C ALA A 259 -0.30 1.62 -12.24
N VAL A 260 0.75 1.94 -13.01
CA VAL A 260 1.48 3.21 -12.89
C VAL A 260 0.56 4.38 -13.21
N THR A 261 -0.21 4.32 -14.30
CA THR A 261 -1.14 5.39 -14.66
C THR A 261 -2.27 5.52 -13.64
N ALA A 262 -2.83 4.41 -13.15
CA ALA A 262 -3.93 4.45 -12.19
C ALA A 262 -3.50 5.10 -10.87
N ILE A 263 -2.37 4.69 -10.29
CA ILE A 263 -1.91 5.21 -8.99
C ILE A 263 -1.54 6.69 -9.11
N TYR A 264 -0.67 7.03 -10.06
CA TYR A 264 -0.07 8.36 -10.07
C TYR A 264 -0.88 9.42 -10.81
N VAL A 265 -1.67 9.03 -11.81
CA VAL A 265 -2.52 9.98 -12.55
C VAL A 265 -3.95 9.92 -12.06
N GLU A 266 -4.60 8.76 -12.17
CA GLU A 266 -6.05 8.64 -11.93
C GLU A 266 -6.43 8.85 -10.47
N ILE A 267 -5.59 8.38 -9.54
CA ILE A 267 -5.79 8.53 -8.10
C ILE A 267 -5.07 9.79 -7.60
N LEU A 268 -3.73 9.80 -7.62
CA LEU A 268 -2.95 10.84 -6.95
C LEU A 268 -3.09 12.23 -7.60
N ALA A 269 -2.63 12.39 -8.84
CA ALA A 269 -2.59 13.71 -9.48
C ALA A 269 -3.99 14.34 -9.60
N LYS A 270 -5.01 13.56 -9.98
CA LYS A 270 -6.38 14.08 -10.05
C LYS A 270 -6.90 14.52 -8.68
N SER A 271 -6.66 13.74 -7.62
CA SER A 271 -7.10 14.13 -6.27
C SER A 271 -6.41 15.41 -5.79
N LEU A 272 -5.10 15.53 -6.05
CA LEU A 272 -4.34 16.72 -5.67
C LEU A 272 -4.73 17.96 -6.49
N VAL A 273 -5.06 17.83 -7.77
CA VAL A 273 -5.48 18.99 -8.58
C VAL A 273 -6.94 19.37 -8.30
N ASP A 274 -7.78 18.44 -7.87
CA ASP A 274 -9.19 18.72 -7.55
C ASP A 274 -9.35 19.74 -6.41
N ASP A 275 -8.40 19.80 -5.47
CA ASP A 275 -8.43 20.77 -4.37
C ASP A 275 -8.12 22.22 -4.83
N ASP A 276 -7.49 22.43 -5.99
CA ASP A 276 -7.30 23.74 -6.64
C ASP A 276 -7.10 23.59 -8.17
N PRO A 277 -8.19 23.43 -8.95
CA PRO A 277 -8.10 23.06 -10.36
C PRO A 277 -7.49 24.14 -11.27
N ASP A 278 -7.66 25.41 -10.91
CA ASP A 278 -7.18 26.54 -11.71
C ASP A 278 -5.73 26.93 -11.35
N GLY A 279 -5.30 26.70 -10.10
CA GLY A 279 -3.94 27.01 -9.63
C GLY A 279 -2.90 25.91 -9.87
N ARG A 280 -3.32 24.69 -10.21
CA ARG A 280 -2.43 23.49 -10.25
C ARG A 280 -2.23 22.87 -11.64
N LEU A 281 -2.44 23.64 -12.71
CA LEU A 281 -2.17 23.17 -14.09
C LEU A 281 -0.70 22.71 -14.26
N ASP A 282 0.25 23.50 -13.77
CA ASP A 282 1.67 23.17 -13.88
C ASP A 282 2.01 21.86 -13.14
N TYR A 283 1.33 21.59 -12.03
CA TYR A 283 1.48 20.34 -11.28
C TYR A 283 0.90 19.14 -12.04
N TRP A 284 -0.25 19.31 -12.68
CA TRP A 284 -0.84 18.28 -13.54
C TRP A 284 0.10 17.86 -14.67
N ASP A 285 0.67 18.83 -15.38
CA ASP A 285 1.59 18.59 -16.48
C ASP A 285 2.88 17.92 -15.98
N TYR A 286 3.40 18.35 -14.83
CA TYR A 286 4.53 17.72 -14.14
C TYR A 286 4.27 16.24 -13.82
N ALA A 287 3.16 15.93 -13.14
CA ALA A 287 2.83 14.57 -12.73
C ALA A 287 2.61 13.65 -13.94
N CYS A 288 1.93 14.15 -14.99
CA CYS A 288 1.74 13.40 -16.23
C CYS A 288 3.06 13.14 -16.96
N ALA A 289 3.98 14.12 -16.98
CA ALA A 289 5.29 13.97 -17.58
C ALA A 289 6.15 12.93 -16.84
N LEU A 290 6.12 12.92 -15.50
CA LEU A 290 6.84 11.94 -14.69
C LEU A 290 6.36 10.50 -14.94
N VAL A 291 5.04 10.32 -15.05
CA VAL A 291 4.44 9.03 -15.40
C VAL A 291 4.82 8.61 -16.82
N ALA A 292 4.74 9.53 -17.79
CA ALA A 292 5.14 9.26 -19.16
C ALA A 292 6.61 8.85 -19.26
N GLU A 293 7.51 9.50 -18.51
CA GLU A 293 8.93 9.14 -18.43
C GLU A 293 9.11 7.71 -17.87
N THR A 294 8.41 7.38 -16.78
CA THR A 294 8.44 6.04 -16.17
C THR A 294 8.01 4.96 -17.16
N LEU A 295 6.94 5.19 -17.91
CA LEU A 295 6.45 4.26 -18.94
C LEU A 295 7.40 4.19 -20.14
N GLN A 296 8.03 5.29 -20.53
CA GLN A 296 9.00 5.31 -21.62
C GLN A 296 10.26 4.50 -21.28
N ARG A 297 10.78 4.65 -20.05
CA ARG A 297 11.95 3.88 -19.56
C ARG A 297 11.71 2.37 -19.55
N THR A 298 10.46 1.95 -19.41
CA THR A 298 10.05 0.54 -19.33
C THR A 298 9.42 0.02 -20.63
N ALA A 299 9.35 0.83 -21.69
CA ALA A 299 8.64 0.50 -22.93
C ALA A 299 9.22 -0.70 -23.70
N THR A 300 10.54 -0.91 -23.63
CA THR A 300 11.24 -2.02 -24.30
C THR A 300 11.60 -3.16 -23.35
N THR A 301 11.27 -3.01 -22.06
CA THR A 301 11.52 -4.03 -21.05
C THR A 301 10.52 -5.17 -21.19
N ASP A 302 11.01 -6.40 -21.13
CA ASP A 302 10.13 -7.57 -21.05
C ASP A 302 9.63 -7.70 -19.61
N VAL A 303 8.45 -7.14 -19.35
CA VAL A 303 7.88 -7.07 -18.00
C VAL A 303 7.22 -8.39 -17.66
N TYR A 304 7.57 -8.95 -16.50
CA TYR A 304 6.95 -10.15 -15.96
C TYR A 304 6.63 -9.98 -14.47
N LEU A 305 5.63 -10.72 -13.98
CA LEU A 305 5.26 -10.72 -12.56
C LEU A 305 6.01 -11.83 -11.83
N ALA A 306 6.75 -11.46 -10.79
CA ALA A 306 7.50 -12.41 -9.98
C ALA A 306 7.35 -12.16 -8.49
N ARG A 307 7.74 -13.14 -7.70
CA ARG A 307 7.98 -12.92 -6.27
C ARG A 307 9.08 -11.88 -6.13
N CYS A 308 8.79 -10.81 -5.38
CA CYS A 308 9.70 -9.67 -5.18
C CYS A 308 11.04 -10.11 -4.57
N LEU A 309 11.02 -11.20 -3.80
CA LEU A 309 12.16 -11.72 -3.08
C LEU A 309 12.64 -13.02 -3.72
N GLY A 310 13.89 -13.02 -4.16
CA GLY A 310 14.56 -14.20 -4.70
C GLY A 310 15.18 -15.10 -3.63
N ASP A 311 16.02 -16.04 -4.08
CA ASP A 311 16.76 -16.93 -3.19
C ASP A 311 17.74 -16.17 -2.29
N GLU A 312 18.41 -15.14 -2.84
CA GLU A 312 19.33 -14.28 -2.08
C GLU A 312 18.63 -13.50 -0.97
N ASP A 313 17.48 -12.88 -1.27
CA ASP A 313 16.67 -12.20 -0.27
C ASP A 313 16.16 -13.17 0.81
N SER A 314 15.82 -14.40 0.41
CA SER A 314 15.43 -15.46 1.34
C SER A 314 16.57 -15.87 2.27
N ALA A 315 17.81 -15.88 1.78
CA ALA A 315 19.01 -16.08 2.59
C ALA A 315 19.24 -14.92 3.57
N LEU A 316 19.11 -13.66 3.11
CA LEU A 316 19.21 -12.47 3.97
C LEU A 316 18.16 -12.48 5.09
N LEU A 317 16.91 -12.78 4.77
CA LEU A 317 15.83 -12.92 5.77
C LEU A 317 16.11 -14.02 6.79
N SER A 318 16.69 -15.13 6.35
CA SER A 318 17.05 -16.24 7.24
C SER A 318 18.18 -15.83 8.18
N ARG A 319 19.19 -15.11 7.67
CA ARG A 319 20.26 -14.52 8.49
C ARG A 319 19.71 -13.52 9.50
N TRP A 320 18.90 -12.57 9.06
CA TRP A 320 18.25 -11.58 9.93
C TRP A 320 17.47 -12.25 11.08
N ARG A 321 16.65 -13.25 10.79
CA ARG A 321 15.87 -13.96 11.82
C ARG A 321 16.73 -14.62 12.90
N ARG A 322 17.94 -15.09 12.55
CA ARG A 322 18.87 -15.69 13.52
C ARG A 322 19.46 -14.67 14.49
N LEU A 323 19.49 -13.40 14.13
CA LEU A 323 19.94 -12.33 15.02
C LEU A 323 18.96 -12.09 16.18
N ALA A 324 17.70 -12.52 16.04
CA ALA A 324 16.65 -12.35 17.06
C ALA A 324 16.47 -10.90 17.54
N ILE A 325 16.75 -9.92 16.68
CA ILE A 325 16.55 -8.51 16.95
C ILE A 325 15.09 -8.16 16.69
N ASP A 326 14.44 -7.58 17.69
CA ASP A 326 13.10 -7.03 17.56
C ASP A 326 13.18 -5.59 17.08
N LEU A 327 12.85 -5.37 15.80
CA LEU A 327 12.69 -4.02 15.26
C LEU A 327 11.26 -3.54 15.53
N PRO A 328 11.07 -2.28 15.96
CA PRO A 328 9.76 -1.64 15.86
C PRO A 328 9.44 -1.49 14.36
N ILE A 329 8.57 -2.36 13.85
CA ILE A 329 8.06 -2.35 12.47
C ILE A 329 6.63 -1.85 12.48
#